data_AF-A0A1Q5DBL0-F1
#
_entry.id   AF-A0A1Q5DBL0-F1
#
_cell.length_a   1.000
_cell.length_b   1.000
_cell.length_c   1.000
_cell.angle_alpha   90.00
_cell.angle_beta   90.00
_cell.angle_gamma   90.00
#
_symmetry.space_group_name_H-M   'P 1'
#
loop_
_entity.id
_entity.type
_entity.pdbx_description
1 polymer ?
#
loop_
_entity_poly.entity_id
_entity_poly.type
_entity_poly.pdbx_seq_one_letter_code
_entity_poly.pdbx_strand_id
1 'polypeptide(L)'
;MTLAPDALPAHRRPLPRRAALLLVHALLALPATGLALVMALTGNASAAGRLQHRLASLGGPTALPTTTPDRFRTVVGRALRGLPANALAFALAAPSVVLLLTRGLLYPLATAGEDTSHAWGGPTPAGAWAAHFAIALAMVTVVAVLLTATRRPHRW
;
A
#
# COMPACT_ATOMS: atom_id res chain seq x y z
N MET A 1 -17.25 -4.48 -32.80
CA MET A 1 -17.40 -4.87 -31.38
C MET A 1 -16.01 -4.83 -30.74
N THR A 2 -15.62 -3.66 -30.22
CA THR A 2 -14.31 -3.41 -29.62
C THR A 2 -14.35 -3.84 -28.15
N LEU A 3 -13.55 -4.84 -27.78
CA LEU A 3 -13.41 -5.29 -26.40
C LEU A 3 -12.73 -4.19 -25.57
N ALA A 4 -13.36 -3.79 -24.46
CA ALA A 4 -12.79 -2.84 -23.52
C ALA A 4 -11.46 -3.39 -22.95
N PRO A 5 -10.36 -2.61 -22.92
CA PRO A 5 -9.03 -3.12 -22.57
C PRO A 5 -8.78 -3.49 -21.09
N ASP A 6 -9.79 -3.52 -20.22
CA ASP A 6 -9.57 -3.40 -18.77
C ASP A 6 -9.97 -4.58 -17.87
N ALA A 7 -10.19 -5.78 -18.41
CA ALA A 7 -10.56 -6.94 -17.58
C ALA A 7 -9.54 -8.11 -17.65
N LEU A 8 -8.24 -7.84 -17.68
CA LEU A 8 -7.27 -8.91 -17.43
C LEU A 8 -7.40 -9.38 -15.97
N PRO A 9 -7.62 -10.69 -15.71
CA PRO A 9 -7.78 -11.18 -14.34
C PRO A 9 -6.49 -10.92 -13.55
N ALA A 10 -6.61 -10.60 -12.26
CA ALA A 10 -5.52 -10.08 -11.41
C ALA A 10 -4.19 -10.87 -11.46
N HIS A 11 -4.25 -12.17 -11.80
CA HIS A 11 -3.09 -13.05 -12.02
C HIS A 11 -2.25 -12.77 -13.29
N ARG A 12 -2.77 -11.98 -14.25
CA ARG A 12 -2.13 -11.66 -15.55
C ARG A 12 -1.54 -10.25 -15.58
N ARG A 13 -1.63 -9.49 -14.49
CA ARG A 13 -1.00 -8.16 -14.42
C ARG A 13 0.52 -8.31 -14.42
N PRO A 14 1.25 -7.47 -15.16
CA PRO A 14 2.71 -7.47 -15.09
C PRO A 14 3.15 -7.17 -13.65
N LEU A 15 4.21 -7.84 -13.21
CA LEU A 15 4.76 -7.73 -11.84
C LEU A 15 4.90 -6.29 -11.32
N PRO A 16 5.45 -5.32 -12.08
CA PRO A 16 5.57 -3.94 -11.60
C PRO A 16 4.20 -3.29 -11.31
N ARG A 17 3.21 -3.48 -12.19
CA ARG A 17 1.85 -2.94 -11.98
C ARG A 17 1.20 -3.55 -10.74
N ARG A 18 1.40 -4.85 -10.51
CA ARG A 18 0.88 -5.55 -9.33
C ARG A 18 1.53 -5.03 -8.04
N ALA A 19 2.85 -4.89 -8.03
CA ALA A 19 3.60 -4.35 -6.90
C ALA A 19 3.13 -2.93 -6.53
N ALA A 20 2.96 -2.05 -7.53
CA ALA A 20 2.45 -0.70 -7.32
C ALA A 20 1.05 -0.70 -6.69
N LEU A 21 0.13 -1.52 -7.18
CA LEU A 21 -1.22 -1.61 -6.62
C LEU A 21 -1.24 -2.15 -5.18
N LEU A 22 -0.33 -3.07 -4.86
CA LEU A 22 -0.19 -3.59 -3.50
C LEU A 22 0.42 -2.56 -2.54
N LEU A 23 1.38 -1.75 -3.00
CA LEU A 23 1.89 -0.61 -2.24
C LEU A 23 0.78 0.41 -1.98
N VAL A 24 0.01 0.79 -3.00
CA VAL A 24 -1.14 1.70 -2.85
C VAL A 24 -2.16 1.11 -1.87
N HIS A 25 -2.47 -0.18 -1.99
CA HIS A 25 -3.34 -0.86 -1.03
C HIS A 25 -2.78 -0.77 0.40
N ALA A 26 -1.49 -1.05 0.61
CA ALA A 26 -0.85 -0.99 1.93
C ALA A 26 -0.89 0.42 2.56
N LEU A 27 -0.64 1.46 1.76
CA LEU A 27 -0.72 2.86 2.19
C LEU A 27 -2.15 3.28 2.57
N LEU A 28 -3.15 2.75 1.87
CA LEU A 28 -4.56 3.09 2.10
C LEU A 28 -5.25 2.18 3.12
N ALA A 29 -4.68 1.01 3.43
CA ALA A 29 -5.37 -0.03 4.19
C ALA A 29 -5.76 0.41 5.60
N LEU A 30 -4.82 0.99 6.35
CA LEU A 30 -5.07 1.48 7.69
C LEU A 30 -6.05 2.67 7.72
N PRO A 31 -5.86 3.77 6.97
CA PRO A 31 -6.79 4.90 6.99
C PRO A 31 -8.18 4.52 6.48
N ALA A 32 -8.28 3.70 5.43
CA ALA A 32 -9.58 3.24 4.95
C ALA A 32 -10.29 2.29 5.92
N THR A 33 -9.55 1.50 6.71
CA THR A 33 -10.14 0.68 7.78
C THR A 33 -10.74 1.56 8.88
N GLY A 34 -10.01 2.59 9.32
CA GLY A 34 -10.52 3.58 10.28
C GLY A 34 -11.77 4.31 9.76
N LEU A 35 -11.72 4.80 8.52
CA LEU A 35 -12.85 5.48 7.89
C LEU A 35 -14.07 4.55 7.72
N ALA A 36 -13.85 3.29 7.35
CA ALA A 36 -14.93 2.30 7.24
C ALA A 36 -15.59 2.03 8.60
N LEU A 37 -14.84 1.97 9.69
CA LEU A 37 -15.38 1.82 11.05
C LEU A 37 -16.22 3.04 11.44
N VAL A 38 -15.71 4.25 11.22
CA VAL A 38 -16.45 5.49 11.50
C VAL A 38 -17.76 5.53 10.71
N MET A 39 -17.73 5.22 9.42
CA MET A 39 -18.94 5.16 8.59
C MET A 39 -19.93 4.08 9.07
N ALA A 40 -19.45 2.92 9.50
CA ALA A 40 -20.33 1.87 10.02
C ALA A 40 -21.00 2.27 11.33
N LEU A 41 -20.24 2.88 12.25
CA LEU A 41 -20.72 3.36 13.54
C LEU A 41 -21.72 4.52 13.42
N THR A 42 -21.61 5.32 12.36
CA THR A 42 -22.54 6.42 12.04
C THR A 42 -23.74 5.97 11.19
N GLY A 43 -23.97 4.66 11.04
CA GLY A 43 -25.13 4.11 10.34
C GLY A 43 -24.94 3.93 8.81
N ASN A 44 -23.79 4.30 8.26
CA ASN A 44 -23.49 4.21 6.83
C ASN A 44 -22.70 2.92 6.47
N ALA A 45 -23.13 1.78 7.02
CA ALA A 45 -22.50 0.47 6.80
C ALA A 45 -22.43 0.08 5.31
N SER A 46 -23.36 0.56 4.49
CA SER A 46 -23.35 0.34 3.04
C SER A 46 -22.18 1.06 2.34
N ALA A 47 -21.90 2.32 2.69
CA ALA A 47 -20.74 3.04 2.17
C ALA A 47 -19.43 2.42 2.67
N ALA A 48 -19.39 2.01 3.94
CA ALA A 48 -18.24 1.32 4.51
C ALA A 48 -17.92 0.01 3.78
N GLY A 49 -18.94 -0.80 3.46
CA GLY A 49 -18.78 -2.00 2.65
C GLY A 49 -18.22 -1.71 1.25
N ARG A 50 -18.70 -0.64 0.59
CA ARG A 50 -18.18 -0.21 -0.72
C ARG A 50 -16.72 0.22 -0.65
N LEU A 51 -16.32 0.97 0.37
CA LEU A 51 -14.94 1.40 0.59
C LEU A 51 -14.03 0.18 0.78
N GLN A 52 -14.40 -0.74 1.66
CA GLN A 52 -13.64 -1.98 1.89
C GLN A 52 -13.51 -2.82 0.61
N HIS A 53 -14.58 -2.91 -0.19
CA HIS A 53 -14.55 -3.65 -1.45
C HIS A 53 -13.64 -3.00 -2.50
N ARG A 54 -13.69 -1.67 -2.65
CA ARG A 54 -12.80 -0.92 -3.54
C ARG A 54 -11.34 -1.05 -3.13
N LEU A 55 -11.04 -1.03 -1.83
CA LEU A 55 -9.69 -1.24 -1.36
C LEU A 55 -9.22 -2.67 -1.60
N ALA A 56 -10.09 -3.67 -1.38
CA ALA A 56 -9.77 -5.07 -1.59
C ALA A 56 -9.47 -5.39 -3.07
N SER A 57 -10.17 -4.74 -4.01
CA SER A 57 -9.93 -4.94 -5.45
C SER A 57 -8.55 -4.46 -5.92
N LEU A 58 -7.89 -3.55 -5.17
CA LEU A 58 -6.49 -3.19 -5.37
C LEU A 58 -5.54 -4.31 -4.93
N GLY A 59 -5.88 -5.00 -3.84
CA GLY A 59 -5.09 -6.06 -3.22
C GLY A 59 -5.21 -7.45 -3.87
N GLY A 60 -6.28 -7.69 -4.64
CA GLY A 60 -6.48 -8.94 -5.38
C GLY A 60 -7.93 -9.44 -5.38
N PRO A 61 -8.18 -10.63 -5.94
CA PRO A 61 -9.52 -11.23 -5.96
C PRO A 61 -10.04 -11.41 -4.54
N THR A 62 -11.21 -10.85 -4.25
CA THR A 62 -11.89 -11.03 -2.97
C THR A 62 -12.96 -12.09 -3.16
N ALA A 63 -12.95 -13.16 -2.35
CA ALA A 63 -14.09 -14.08 -2.31
C ALA A 63 -15.32 -13.30 -1.81
N LEU A 64 -16.35 -13.23 -2.65
CA LEU A 64 -17.63 -12.65 -2.25
C LEU A 64 -18.33 -13.65 -1.31
N PRO A 65 -18.71 -13.25 -0.09
CA PRO A 65 -19.60 -14.07 0.72
C PRO A 65 -20.97 -14.17 0.03
N THR A 66 -21.50 -15.38 -0.05
CA THR A 66 -22.70 -15.77 -0.80
C THR A 66 -24.01 -15.60 -0.03
N THR A 67 -23.98 -15.09 1.19
CA THR A 67 -25.16 -14.85 2.02
C THR A 67 -25.19 -13.40 2.47
N THR A 68 -26.38 -12.78 2.51
CA THR A 68 -26.60 -11.41 2.99
C THR A 68 -26.60 -11.38 4.53
N PRO A 69 -25.48 -11.06 5.20
CA PRO A 69 -25.43 -10.95 6.65
C PRO A 69 -25.80 -9.50 7.02
N ASP A 70 -25.97 -9.24 8.32
CA ASP A 70 -25.97 -7.88 8.84
C ASP A 70 -24.73 -7.11 8.32
N ARG A 71 -24.97 -6.06 7.53
CA ARG A 71 -23.94 -5.27 6.84
C ARG A 71 -22.98 -4.63 7.84
N PHE A 72 -23.48 -4.18 8.98
CA PHE A 72 -22.67 -3.57 10.02
C PHE A 72 -21.69 -4.60 10.62
N ARG A 73 -22.21 -5.75 11.08
CA ARG A 73 -21.39 -6.83 11.64
C ARG A 73 -20.35 -7.35 10.64
N THR A 74 -20.72 -7.41 9.36
CA THR A 74 -19.80 -7.82 8.29
C THR A 74 -18.63 -6.84 8.13
N VAL A 75 -18.92 -5.54 8.08
CA VAL A 75 -17.91 -4.47 7.92
C VAL A 75 -16.97 -4.43 9.12
N VAL A 76 -17.53 -4.42 10.33
CA VAL A 76 -16.74 -4.37 11.58
C VAL A 76 -15.92 -5.63 11.75
N GLY A 77 -16.52 -6.81 11.55
CA GLY A 77 -15.81 -8.09 11.64
C GLY A 77 -14.70 -8.25 10.61
N ARG A 78 -14.83 -7.65 9.42
CA ARG A 78 -13.74 -7.59 8.43
C ARG A 78 -12.65 -6.61 8.87
N ALA A 79 -13.02 -5.43 9.34
CA ALA A 79 -12.09 -4.40 9.79
C ALA A 79 -11.22 -4.91 10.95
N LEU A 80 -11.82 -5.50 11.98
CA LEU A 80 -11.10 -6.00 13.15
C LEU A 80 -10.15 -7.16 12.80
N ARG A 81 -10.58 -8.11 11.97
CA ARG A 81 -9.71 -9.22 11.51
C ARG A 81 -8.56 -8.74 10.63
N GLY A 82 -8.79 -7.71 9.81
CA GLY A 82 -7.78 -7.14 8.92
C GLY A 82 -6.84 -6.13 9.59
N LEU A 83 -7.20 -5.60 10.76
CA LEU A 83 -6.49 -4.48 11.40
C LEU A 83 -4.98 -4.77 11.63
N PRO A 84 -4.57 -5.93 12.19
CA PRO A 84 -3.14 -6.17 12.44
C PRO A 84 -2.33 -6.22 11.13
N ALA A 85 -2.85 -6.90 10.11
CA ALA A 85 -2.20 -7.01 8.81
C ALA A 85 -2.15 -5.65 8.09
N ASN A 86 -3.24 -4.87 8.16
CA ASN A 86 -3.30 -3.53 7.57
C ASN A 86 -2.36 -2.55 8.28
N ALA A 87 -2.27 -2.63 9.61
CA ALA A 87 -1.36 -1.82 10.41
C ALA A 87 0.10 -2.15 10.10
N LEU A 88 0.47 -3.43 10.04
CA LEU A 88 1.82 -3.85 9.69
C LEU A 88 2.18 -3.45 8.25
N ALA A 89 1.29 -3.68 7.28
CA ALA A 89 1.51 -3.29 5.90
C ALA A 89 1.70 -1.77 5.76
N PHE A 90 0.89 -0.98 6.47
CA PHE A 90 1.03 0.47 6.51
C PHE A 90 2.34 0.90 7.18
N ALA A 91 2.67 0.32 8.34
CA ALA A 91 3.88 0.63 9.11
C ALA A 91 5.17 0.33 8.35
N LEU A 92 5.16 -0.63 7.42
CA LEU A 92 6.30 -0.90 6.54
C LEU A 92 6.29 0.00 5.30
N ALA A 93 5.14 0.17 4.65
CA ALA A 93 5.03 0.90 3.39
C ALA A 93 5.16 2.42 3.56
N ALA A 94 4.46 3.00 4.53
CA ALA A 94 4.40 4.46 4.73
C ALA A 94 5.77 5.09 4.99
N PRO A 95 6.57 4.66 5.99
CA PRO A 95 7.88 5.27 6.21
C PRO A 95 8.85 5.00 5.05
N SER A 96 8.79 3.83 4.41
CA SER A 96 9.64 3.53 3.24
C SER A 96 9.35 4.45 2.06
N VAL A 97 8.06 4.71 1.77
CA VAL A 97 7.65 5.63 0.71
C VAL A 97 8.00 7.07 1.08
N VAL A 98 7.78 7.49 2.34
CA VAL A 98 8.17 8.81 2.83
C VAL A 98 9.67 9.03 2.72
N LEU A 99 10.50 8.04 3.05
CA LEU A 99 11.95 8.10 2.86
C LEU A 99 12.32 8.22 1.37
N LEU A 100 11.69 7.45 0.49
CA LEU A 100 11.94 7.54 -0.95
C LEU A 100 11.58 8.93 -1.50
N LEU A 101 10.48 9.52 -1.02
CA LEU A 101 10.07 10.84 -1.43
C LEU A 101 10.99 11.93 -0.87
N THR A 102 11.23 11.94 0.44
CA THR A 102 11.95 13.05 1.11
C THR A 102 13.46 12.94 1.00
N ARG A 103 14.01 11.73 1.16
CA ARG A 103 15.45 11.47 1.14
C ARG A 103 15.94 10.88 -0.19
N GLY A 104 15.05 10.53 -1.11
CA GLY A 104 15.39 10.17 -2.48
C GLY A 104 15.07 11.30 -3.47
N LEU A 105 13.79 11.47 -3.79
CA LEU A 105 13.35 12.36 -4.87
C LEU A 105 13.51 13.85 -4.53
N LEU A 106 13.16 14.24 -3.31
CA LEU A 106 13.15 15.63 -2.83
C LEU A 106 14.39 15.96 -1.99
N TYR A 107 15.40 15.08 -1.97
CA TYR A 107 16.57 15.25 -1.10
C TYR A 107 17.24 16.62 -1.27
N PRO A 108 17.51 17.16 -2.49
CA PRO A 108 18.14 18.47 -2.62
C PRO A 108 17.30 19.62 -2.01
N LEU A 109 15.98 19.48 -1.99
CA LEU A 109 15.08 20.45 -1.35
C LEU A 109 15.04 20.24 0.17
N ALA A 110 15.04 18.99 0.62
CA ALA A 110 14.99 18.63 2.02
C ALA A 110 16.29 18.96 2.78
N THR A 111 17.43 19.04 2.08
CA THR A 111 18.74 19.37 2.66
C THR A 111 19.29 20.72 2.17
N ALA A 112 18.42 21.55 1.59
CA ALA A 112 18.82 22.88 1.11
C ALA A 112 19.35 23.72 2.29
N GLY A 113 20.63 24.11 2.21
CA GLY A 113 21.29 24.89 3.26
C GLY A 113 21.87 24.06 4.42
N GLU A 114 21.78 22.73 4.37
CA GLU A 114 22.43 21.84 5.33
C GLU A 114 23.87 21.50 4.88
N ASP A 115 24.78 21.31 5.84
CA ASP A 115 26.10 20.74 5.55
C ASP A 115 25.99 19.23 5.32
N THR A 116 26.33 18.80 4.10
CA THR A 116 26.26 17.40 3.66
C THR A 116 27.63 16.73 3.59
N SER A 117 28.70 17.41 4.02
CA SER A 117 30.09 16.91 3.94
C SER A 117 30.32 15.61 4.72
N HIS A 118 29.53 15.38 5.79
CA HIS A 118 29.57 14.17 6.62
C HIS A 118 28.41 13.21 6.37
N ALA A 119 27.61 13.43 5.32
CA ALA A 119 26.52 12.53 4.98
C ALA A 119 27.04 11.20 4.42
N TRP A 120 26.26 10.14 4.62
CA TRP A 120 26.52 8.85 3.96
C TRP A 120 26.45 9.04 2.45
N GLY A 121 27.43 8.51 1.71
CA GLY A 121 27.56 8.72 0.26
C GLY A 121 28.77 9.58 -0.15
N GLY A 122 29.55 10.06 0.82
CA GLY A 122 30.78 10.81 0.59
C GLY A 122 30.58 12.33 0.67
N PRO A 123 31.64 13.13 0.49
CA PRO A 123 31.64 14.55 0.81
C PRO A 123 30.88 15.43 -0.20
N THR A 124 30.25 14.82 -1.22
CA THR A 124 29.57 15.55 -2.28
C THR A 124 28.06 15.44 -2.13
N PRO A 125 27.29 16.50 -2.44
CA PRO A 125 25.82 16.45 -2.42
C PRO A 125 25.25 15.34 -3.32
N ALA A 126 25.89 15.07 -4.47
CA ALA A 126 25.49 14.02 -5.39
C ALA A 126 25.70 12.62 -4.81
N GLY A 127 26.84 12.39 -4.15
CA GLY A 127 27.12 11.12 -3.47
C GLY A 127 26.15 10.88 -2.32
N ALA A 128 25.90 11.92 -1.51
CA ALA A 128 24.93 11.86 -0.43
C ALA A 128 23.51 11.55 -0.93
N TRP A 129 23.06 12.24 -1.96
CA TRP A 129 21.79 11.94 -2.64
C TRP A 129 21.71 10.48 -3.11
N ALA A 130 22.73 10.00 -3.84
CA ALA A 130 22.73 8.68 -4.44
C ALA A 130 22.61 7.58 -3.38
N ALA A 131 23.31 7.71 -2.25
CA ALA A 131 23.23 6.75 -1.15
C ALA A 131 21.81 6.69 -0.54
N HIS A 132 21.23 7.85 -0.24
CA HIS A 132 19.90 7.90 0.38
C HIS A 132 18.80 7.44 -0.59
N PHE A 133 18.89 7.82 -1.87
CA PHE A 133 18.00 7.32 -2.91
C PHE A 133 18.08 5.80 -3.04
N ALA A 134 19.29 5.24 -3.11
CA ALA A 134 19.49 3.80 -3.27
C ALA A 134 18.93 3.01 -2.07
N ILE A 135 19.19 3.46 -0.83
CA ILE A 135 18.67 2.84 0.39
C ILE A 135 17.13 2.89 0.39
N ALA A 136 16.55 4.06 0.12
CA ALA A 136 15.10 4.22 0.15
C ALA A 136 14.40 3.40 -0.95
N LEU A 137 14.99 3.33 -2.14
CA LEU A 137 14.50 2.50 -3.24
C LEU A 137 14.57 1.01 -2.88
N ALA A 138 15.67 0.57 -2.27
CA ALA A 138 15.83 -0.80 -1.80
C ALA A 138 14.74 -1.17 -0.77
N MET A 139 14.46 -0.29 0.21
CA MET A 139 13.40 -0.53 1.19
C MET A 139 12.02 -0.68 0.54
N VAL A 140 11.63 0.24 -0.35
CA VAL A 140 10.35 0.15 -1.08
C VAL A 140 10.29 -1.13 -1.92
N THR A 141 11.40 -1.52 -2.54
CA THR A 141 11.49 -2.76 -3.33
C THR A 141 11.29 -3.99 -2.45
N VAL A 142 11.94 -4.07 -1.29
CA VAL A 142 11.77 -5.17 -0.32
C VAL A 142 10.32 -5.26 0.15
N VAL A 143 9.70 -4.14 0.52
CA VAL A 143 8.28 -4.11 0.92
C VAL A 143 7.38 -4.59 -0.21
N ALA A 144 7.60 -4.11 -1.44
CA ALA A 144 6.84 -4.56 -2.61
C ALA A 144 6.98 -6.08 -2.85
N VAL A 145 8.20 -6.62 -2.72
CA VAL A 145 8.46 -8.06 -2.83
C VAL A 145 7.70 -8.84 -1.75
N LEU A 146 7.78 -8.43 -0.48
CA LEU A 146 7.06 -9.06 0.63
C LEU A 146 5.54 -9.07 0.40
N LEU A 147 4.98 -7.94 -0.03
CA LEU A 147 3.56 -7.82 -0.34
C LEU A 147 3.15 -8.73 -1.51
N THR A 148 3.98 -8.83 -2.55
CA THR A 148 3.69 -9.73 -3.68
C THR A 148 3.79 -11.21 -3.29
N ALA A 149 4.77 -11.58 -2.45
CA ALA A 149 5.01 -12.94 -1.99
C ALA A 149 3.87 -13.46 -1.10
N THR A 150 3.46 -12.66 -0.10
CA THR A 150 2.36 -13.00 0.84
C THR A 150 0.99 -13.13 0.17
N ARG A 151 0.82 -12.52 -1.01
CA ARG A 151 -0.42 -12.58 -1.81
C ARG A 151 -0.37 -13.62 -2.92
N ARG A 152 0.67 -14.46 -3.01
CA ARG A 152 0.65 -15.61 -3.91
C ARG A 152 -0.26 -16.69 -3.29
N PRO A 153 -1.27 -17.21 -4.00
CA PRO A 153 -1.97 -18.39 -3.52
C PRO A 153 -0.93 -19.51 -3.38
N HIS A 154 -0.80 -20.08 -2.19
CA HIS A 154 -0.04 -21.30 -1.99
C HIS A 154 -0.64 -22.37 -2.89
N ARG A 155 0.13 -22.81 -3.89
CA ARG A 155 -0.23 -23.96 -4.72
C ARG A 155 0.11 -25.21 -3.90
N TRP A 156 -0.88 -25.77 -3.23
CA TRP A 156 -0.86 -27.15 -2.74
C TRP A 156 -1.90 -27.91 -3.54
#